data_AF-A0A962VH20-F1
#
_entry.id   AF-A0A962VH20-F1
#
_cell.length_a   1.000
_cell.length_b   1.000
_cell.length_c   1.000
_cell.angle_alpha   90.00
_cell.angle_beta   90.00
_cell.angle_gamma   90.00
#
_symmetry.space_group_name_H-M   'P 1'
#
loop_
_entity.id
_entity.type
_entity.pdbx_description
1 polymer ?
#
loop_
_entity_poly.entity_id
_entity_poly.type
_entity_poly.pdbx_seq_one_letter_code
_entity_poly.pdbx_strand_id
1 'polypeptide(L)'
;SQLASGGPEALLLISYPDDGGILIVRQSLEEGLFDSFIFTDGMKAEKVIETIGAQYLDGTFGTSPKALATDTAQMFKTLYEKTFGELPPRPYIDSSYDATAVLLLAIAKANSTEGSAVRDALREVTNAPGLEIKPGELAKGLAAIKNGDDINYVGAAGDHEFDTNGDVSGTFEHWHIKDGKLETVTVFAP
;
A
#
# COMPACT_ATOMS: atom_id res chain seq x y z
N SER A 1 27.83 17.16 0.69
CA SER A 1 28.16 18.49 0.12
C SER A 1 27.58 18.78 -1.27
N GLN A 2 27.75 17.92 -2.30
CA GLN A 2 27.25 18.23 -3.67
C GLN A 2 25.73 18.44 -3.73
N LEU A 3 24.94 17.62 -3.03
CA LEU A 3 23.48 17.74 -2.97
C LEU A 3 22.99 19.09 -2.43
N ALA A 4 23.74 19.69 -1.48
CA ALA A 4 23.40 20.97 -0.88
C ALA A 4 23.93 22.18 -1.69
N SER A 5 24.79 21.95 -2.69
CA SER A 5 25.51 23.03 -3.38
C SER A 5 24.62 24.01 -4.15
N GLY A 6 23.40 23.59 -4.52
CA GLY A 6 22.41 24.42 -5.19
C GLY A 6 21.48 25.20 -4.25
N GLY A 7 21.69 25.11 -2.93
CA GLY A 7 20.78 25.67 -1.92
C GLY A 7 19.33 25.13 -1.94
N PRO A 8 19.07 23.82 -2.18
CA PRO A 8 17.73 23.27 -2.07
C PRO A 8 17.18 23.39 -0.64
N GLU A 9 15.86 23.58 -0.52
CA GLU A 9 15.16 23.76 0.75
C GLU A 9 14.96 22.44 1.51
N ALA A 10 14.98 21.30 0.82
CA ALA A 10 14.78 19.99 1.42
C ALA A 10 15.51 18.88 0.64
N LEU A 11 15.73 17.75 1.32
CA LEU A 11 16.25 16.52 0.71
C LEU A 11 15.12 15.51 0.49
N LEU A 12 14.77 15.22 -0.76
CA LEU A 12 13.94 14.07 -1.11
C LEU A 12 14.78 12.79 -0.99
N LEU A 13 14.40 11.91 -0.08
CA LEU A 13 15.09 10.66 0.19
C LEU A 13 14.22 9.45 -0.17
N ILE A 14 14.63 8.77 -1.23
CA ILE A 14 14.04 7.51 -1.71
C ILE A 14 14.95 6.38 -1.21
N SER A 15 14.58 5.75 -0.10
CA SER A 15 15.37 4.71 0.55
C SER A 15 14.49 3.86 1.48
N TYR A 16 15.08 2.80 2.03
CA TYR A 16 14.58 2.13 3.23
C TYR A 16 15.43 2.49 4.45
N PRO A 17 14.91 2.36 5.69
CA PRO A 17 15.65 2.72 6.90
C PRO A 17 16.91 1.87 7.07
N ASP A 18 16.80 0.58 6.73
CA ASP A 18 17.88 -0.40 6.85
C ASP A 18 18.87 -0.35 5.67
N ASP A 19 18.48 0.25 4.53
CA ASP A 19 19.31 0.39 3.32
C ASP A 19 20.16 1.69 3.33
N GLY A 20 20.41 2.26 4.50
CA GLY A 20 21.22 3.47 4.66
C GLY A 20 20.43 4.78 4.69
N GLY A 21 19.10 4.75 4.58
CA GLY A 21 18.27 5.96 4.68
C GLY A 21 18.48 6.71 6.01
N ILE A 22 18.53 5.97 7.12
CA ILE A 22 18.85 6.53 8.44
C ILE A 22 20.25 7.18 8.45
N LEU A 23 21.23 6.55 7.82
CA LEU A 23 22.60 7.06 7.78
C LEU A 23 22.67 8.38 7.02
N ILE A 24 22.00 8.48 5.88
CA ILE A 24 21.96 9.71 5.06
C ILE A 24 21.31 10.86 5.82
N VAL A 25 20.18 10.61 6.50
CA VAL A 25 19.51 11.63 7.33
C VAL A 25 20.43 12.10 8.44
N ARG A 26 21.05 11.17 9.18
CA ARG A 26 21.96 11.51 10.28
C ARG A 26 23.15 12.34 9.81
N GLN A 27 23.81 11.92 8.75
CA GLN A 27 24.95 12.66 8.19
C GLN A 27 24.54 14.04 7.68
N SER A 28 23.37 14.15 7.06
CA SER A 28 22.85 15.44 6.59
C SER A 28 22.63 16.43 7.73
N LEU A 29 22.09 15.95 8.86
CA LEU A 29 21.91 16.74 10.07
C LEU A 29 23.25 17.10 10.73
N GLU A 30 24.16 16.13 10.90
CA GLU A 30 25.47 16.31 11.53
C GLU A 30 26.37 17.28 10.76
N GLU A 31 26.33 17.23 9.43
CA GLU A 31 27.10 18.13 8.55
C GLU A 31 26.39 19.48 8.31
N GLY A 32 25.17 19.67 8.82
CA GLY A 32 24.38 20.88 8.60
C GLY A 32 24.02 21.10 7.12
N LEU A 33 23.84 20.01 6.37
CA LEU A 33 23.48 20.07 4.94
C LEU A 33 21.98 20.26 4.73
N PHE A 34 21.17 19.52 5.48
CA PHE A 34 19.71 19.53 5.41
C PHE A 34 19.11 19.28 6.78
N ASP A 35 18.07 20.03 7.11
CA ASP A 35 17.21 19.84 8.28
C ASP A 35 15.75 19.53 7.90
N SER A 36 15.42 19.64 6.61
CA SER A 36 14.11 19.38 6.04
C SER A 36 14.18 18.23 5.05
N PHE A 37 13.29 17.25 5.21
CA PHE A 37 13.28 16.03 4.40
C PHE A 37 11.92 15.79 3.77
N ILE A 38 11.94 15.15 2.60
CA ILE A 38 10.76 14.58 1.96
C ILE A 38 11.02 13.08 1.82
N PHE A 39 10.10 12.26 2.30
CA PHE A 39 10.23 10.81 2.34
C PHE A 39 9.26 10.11 1.39
N THR A 40 9.60 8.87 1.04
CA THR A 40 8.68 7.93 0.37
C THR A 40 8.10 6.94 1.38
N ASP A 41 7.18 6.09 0.93
CA ASP A 41 6.64 4.96 1.67
C ASP A 41 7.73 4.11 2.34
N GLY A 42 8.84 3.88 1.64
CA GLY A 42 9.99 3.14 2.16
C GLY A 42 10.56 3.70 3.46
N MET A 43 10.54 5.03 3.65
CA MET A 43 11.04 5.69 4.86
C MET A 43 9.95 5.94 5.92
N LYS A 44 8.68 5.57 5.66
CA LYS A 44 7.56 5.75 6.60
C LYS A 44 7.58 4.69 7.72
N ALA A 45 8.48 4.84 8.69
CA ALA A 45 8.62 3.88 9.79
C ALA A 45 8.91 4.56 11.14
N GLU A 46 8.26 4.09 12.21
CA GLU A 46 8.49 4.59 13.58
C GLU A 46 9.97 4.52 13.98
N LYS A 47 10.67 3.44 13.58
CA LYS A 47 12.11 3.25 13.80
C LYS A 47 12.97 4.42 13.30
N VAL A 48 12.57 5.10 12.23
CA VAL A 48 13.30 6.27 11.71
C VAL A 48 13.25 7.41 12.74
N ILE A 49 12.07 7.66 13.29
CA ILE A 49 11.84 8.67 14.35
C ILE A 49 12.59 8.29 15.62
N GLU A 50 12.50 7.03 16.06
CA GLU A 50 13.19 6.53 17.24
C GLU A 50 14.72 6.65 17.14
N THR A 51 15.27 6.45 15.93
CA THR A 51 16.72 6.38 15.71
C THR A 51 17.37 7.76 15.46
N ILE A 52 16.63 8.69 14.87
CA ILE A 52 17.11 10.05 14.58
C ILE A 52 16.73 11.02 15.71
N GLY A 53 15.51 10.90 16.24
CA GLY A 53 14.92 11.80 17.23
C GLY A 53 13.86 12.70 16.59
N ALA A 54 12.67 12.74 17.22
CA ALA A 54 11.51 13.50 16.73
C ALA A 54 11.81 14.99 16.50
N GLN A 55 12.63 15.60 17.35
CA GLN A 55 12.98 17.02 17.25
C GLN A 55 13.72 17.41 15.96
N TYR A 56 14.28 16.45 15.24
CA TYR A 56 14.97 16.67 13.96
C TYR A 56 14.11 16.28 12.74
N LEU A 57 12.97 15.64 12.97
CA LEU A 57 12.13 15.09 11.91
C LEU A 57 10.72 15.66 11.89
N ASP A 58 10.27 16.32 12.96
CA ASP A 58 8.98 17.00 12.97
C ASP A 58 8.89 18.00 11.80
N GLY A 59 7.79 17.92 11.03
CA GLY A 59 7.59 18.67 9.79
C GLY A 59 8.07 17.95 8.52
N THR A 60 8.85 16.88 8.65
CA THR A 60 9.14 15.97 7.51
C THR A 60 7.85 15.32 7.04
N PHE A 61 7.69 15.25 5.72
CA PHE A 61 6.49 14.67 5.11
C PHE A 61 6.83 13.75 3.96
N GLY A 62 5.85 13.00 3.49
CA GLY A 62 6.04 12.07 2.39
C GLY A 62 4.74 11.59 1.79
N THR A 63 4.86 10.73 0.79
CA THR A 63 3.72 10.03 0.19
C THR A 63 3.85 8.53 0.34
N SER A 64 2.74 7.83 0.54
CA SER A 64 2.70 6.37 0.53
C SER A 64 1.38 5.86 -0.05
N PRO A 65 1.35 4.66 -0.64
CA PRO A 65 0.07 4.02 -0.98
C PRO A 65 -0.77 3.86 0.28
N LYS A 66 -2.06 4.19 0.19
CA LYS A 66 -3.01 4.00 1.28
C LYS A 66 -4.40 3.80 0.72
N ALA A 67 -5.02 2.68 1.08
CA ALA A 67 -6.40 2.39 0.76
C ALA A 67 -7.33 3.51 1.25
N LEU A 68 -8.35 3.83 0.45
CA LEU A 68 -9.47 4.64 0.89
C LEU A 68 -10.21 3.92 2.02
N ALA A 69 -10.82 4.69 2.92
CA ALA A 69 -11.71 4.16 3.93
C ALA A 69 -13.06 3.75 3.30
N THR A 70 -13.05 2.62 2.59
CA THR A 70 -14.23 2.03 1.95
C THR A 70 -14.91 1.01 2.86
N ASP A 71 -16.14 0.63 2.52
CA ASP A 71 -16.84 -0.47 3.19
C ASP A 71 -16.03 -1.77 3.13
N THR A 72 -15.36 -2.06 2.00
CA THR A 72 -14.54 -3.27 1.84
C THR A 72 -13.27 -3.23 2.70
N ALA A 73 -12.63 -2.08 2.85
CA ALA A 73 -11.51 -1.89 3.79
C ALA A 73 -11.95 -2.17 5.23
N GLN A 74 -13.14 -1.68 5.63
CA GLN A 74 -13.69 -1.92 6.95
C GLN A 74 -14.12 -3.39 7.15
N MET A 75 -14.68 -4.04 6.12
CA MET A 75 -14.99 -5.48 6.16
C MET A 75 -13.73 -6.31 6.40
N PHE A 76 -12.64 -6.01 5.70
CA PHE A 76 -11.35 -6.68 5.91
C PHE A 76 -10.83 -6.48 7.33
N LYS A 77 -10.82 -5.23 7.83
CA LYS A 77 -10.39 -4.92 9.20
C LYS A 77 -11.18 -5.73 10.22
N THR A 78 -12.52 -5.71 10.13
CA THR A 78 -13.38 -6.45 11.05
C THR A 78 -13.17 -7.96 10.95
N LEU A 79 -12.96 -8.50 9.74
CA LEU A 79 -12.65 -9.91 9.55
C LEU A 79 -11.31 -10.28 10.20
N TYR A 80 -10.28 -9.48 9.98
CA TYR A 80 -8.95 -9.70 10.54
C TYR A 80 -8.99 -9.67 12.06
N GLU A 81 -9.59 -8.64 12.65
CA GLU A 81 -9.72 -8.48 14.10
C GLU A 81 -10.47 -9.66 14.73
N LYS A 82 -11.56 -10.10 14.08
CA LYS A 82 -12.31 -11.29 14.54
C LYS A 82 -11.46 -12.56 14.54
N THR A 83 -10.56 -12.73 13.58
CA THR A 83 -9.76 -13.95 13.43
C THR A 83 -8.45 -13.92 14.24
N PHE A 84 -7.80 -12.77 14.32
CA PHE A 84 -6.43 -12.62 14.84
C PHE A 84 -6.31 -11.63 16.00
N GLY A 85 -7.40 -10.97 16.41
CA GLY A 85 -7.44 -9.99 17.49
C GLY A 85 -7.34 -8.56 16.99
N GLU A 86 -6.14 -8.06 16.76
CA GLU A 86 -5.90 -6.69 16.31
C GLU A 86 -5.26 -6.68 14.93
N LEU A 87 -5.69 -5.76 14.07
CA LEU A 87 -5.01 -5.51 12.80
C LEU A 87 -3.69 -4.77 13.08
N PRO A 88 -2.52 -5.41 12.85
CA PRO A 88 -1.26 -4.75 13.13
C PRO A 88 -1.06 -3.59 12.15
N PRO A 89 -0.35 -2.52 12.54
CA PRO A 89 -0.06 -1.37 11.68
C PRO A 89 1.05 -1.69 10.67
N ARG A 90 0.92 -2.81 9.95
CA ARG A 90 1.87 -3.25 8.94
C ARG A 90 1.45 -2.70 7.58
N PRO A 91 2.36 -2.06 6.83
CA PRO A 91 2.03 -1.62 5.49
C PRO A 91 1.69 -2.82 4.60
N TYR A 92 0.81 -2.61 3.62
CA TYR A 92 0.47 -3.56 2.56
C TYR A 92 -0.25 -4.85 3.00
N ILE A 93 -0.75 -4.95 4.23
CA ILE A 93 -1.46 -6.14 4.70
C ILE A 93 -2.78 -6.40 3.95
N ASP A 94 -3.50 -5.32 3.63
CA ASP A 94 -4.68 -5.26 2.79
C ASP A 94 -4.36 -5.65 1.34
N SER A 95 -3.34 -5.04 0.74
CA SER A 95 -2.89 -5.39 -0.63
C SER A 95 -2.46 -6.86 -0.74
N SER A 96 -1.83 -7.40 0.30
CA SER A 96 -1.40 -8.81 0.34
C SER A 96 -2.59 -9.77 0.44
N TYR A 97 -3.61 -9.41 1.23
CA TYR A 97 -4.87 -10.14 1.31
C TYR A 97 -5.56 -10.17 -0.06
N ASP A 98 -5.68 -9.01 -0.70
CA ASP A 98 -6.33 -8.85 -2.00
C ASP A 98 -5.59 -9.62 -3.09
N ALA A 99 -4.26 -9.49 -3.18
CA ALA A 99 -3.45 -10.23 -4.15
C ALA A 99 -3.63 -11.75 -4.01
N THR A 100 -3.75 -12.24 -2.77
CA THR A 100 -4.01 -13.67 -2.51
C THR A 100 -5.41 -14.08 -2.96
N ALA A 101 -6.43 -13.27 -2.66
CA ALA A 101 -7.80 -13.54 -3.07
C ALA A 101 -7.95 -13.55 -4.59
N VAL A 102 -7.40 -12.53 -5.27
CA VAL A 102 -7.40 -12.43 -6.74
C VAL A 102 -6.68 -13.62 -7.38
N LEU A 103 -5.51 -14.01 -6.85
CA LEU A 103 -4.77 -15.16 -7.37
C LEU A 103 -5.59 -16.46 -7.26
N LEU A 104 -6.26 -16.69 -6.12
CA LEU A 104 -7.10 -17.88 -5.92
C LEU A 104 -8.31 -17.90 -6.87
N LEU A 105 -8.96 -16.75 -7.05
CA LEU A 105 -10.08 -16.62 -7.99
C LEU A 105 -9.63 -16.82 -9.44
N ALA A 106 -8.49 -16.25 -9.84
CA ALA A 106 -7.96 -16.39 -11.19
C ALA A 106 -7.55 -17.85 -11.48
N ILE A 107 -6.95 -18.55 -10.53
CA ILE A 107 -6.67 -19.99 -10.64
C ILE A 107 -7.96 -20.79 -10.84
N ALA A 108 -9.02 -20.45 -10.09
CA ALA A 108 -10.32 -21.10 -10.22
C ALA A 108 -10.97 -20.83 -11.59
N LYS A 109 -10.93 -19.58 -12.08
CA LYS A 109 -11.48 -19.18 -13.39
C LYS A 109 -10.71 -19.83 -14.54
N ALA A 110 -9.37 -19.85 -14.45
CA ALA A 110 -8.50 -20.50 -15.43
C ALA A 110 -8.61 -22.04 -15.40
N ASN A 111 -9.08 -22.62 -14.29
CA ASN A 111 -9.04 -24.06 -14.02
C ASN A 111 -7.63 -24.64 -14.28
N SER A 112 -6.60 -23.89 -13.90
CA SER A 112 -5.20 -24.16 -14.22
C SER A 112 -4.28 -23.40 -13.27
N THR A 113 -3.08 -23.91 -13.07
CA THR A 113 -1.99 -23.24 -12.35
C THR A 113 -0.89 -22.74 -13.30
N GLU A 114 -1.09 -22.85 -14.62
CA GLU A 114 -0.14 -22.33 -15.60
C GLU A 114 -0.14 -20.80 -15.59
N GLY A 115 1.04 -20.20 -15.47
CA GLY A 115 1.17 -18.75 -15.23
C GLY A 115 0.51 -17.88 -16.30
N SER A 116 0.54 -18.30 -17.57
CA SER A 116 -0.15 -17.57 -18.65
C SER A 116 -1.68 -17.65 -18.51
N ALA A 117 -2.23 -18.81 -18.17
CA ALA A 117 -3.66 -18.99 -17.99
C ALA A 117 -4.18 -18.20 -16.79
N VAL A 118 -3.44 -18.22 -15.68
CA VAL A 118 -3.77 -17.42 -14.48
C VAL A 118 -3.68 -15.92 -14.79
N ARG A 119 -2.63 -15.47 -15.47
CA ARG A 119 -2.47 -14.06 -15.88
C ARG A 119 -3.66 -13.59 -16.72
N ASP A 120 -4.08 -14.39 -17.69
CA ASP A 120 -5.17 -14.04 -18.59
C ASP A 120 -6.51 -13.97 -17.84
N ALA A 121 -6.69 -14.80 -16.81
CA ALA A 121 -7.88 -14.81 -15.95
C ALA A 121 -7.92 -13.69 -14.90
N LEU A 122 -6.82 -12.98 -14.62
CA LEU A 122 -6.79 -11.91 -13.61
C LEU A 122 -7.87 -10.86 -13.89
N ARG A 123 -7.90 -10.32 -15.11
CA ARG A 123 -8.89 -9.30 -15.49
C ARG A 123 -10.33 -9.84 -15.46
N GLU A 124 -10.52 -11.12 -15.78
CA GLU A 124 -11.85 -11.73 -15.79
C GLU A 124 -12.46 -11.90 -14.39
N VAL A 125 -11.64 -11.85 -13.34
CA VAL A 125 -12.12 -11.98 -11.95
C VAL A 125 -12.14 -10.68 -11.18
N THR A 126 -11.50 -9.63 -11.69
CA THR A 126 -11.37 -8.33 -11.01
C THR A 126 -12.06 -7.18 -11.71
N ASN A 127 -12.34 -7.28 -13.02
CA ASN A 127 -12.91 -6.16 -13.76
C ASN A 127 -14.42 -6.28 -13.91
N ALA A 128 -15.11 -5.15 -13.81
CA ALA A 128 -16.53 -5.07 -14.12
C ALA A 128 -16.81 -5.41 -15.60
N PRO A 129 -17.97 -6.00 -15.91
CA PRO A 129 -19.08 -6.35 -15.01
C PRO A 129 -18.92 -7.75 -14.38
N GLY A 130 -19.64 -7.99 -13.27
CA GLY A 130 -19.69 -9.30 -12.63
C GLY A 130 -20.35 -9.24 -11.26
N LEU A 131 -20.59 -10.41 -10.66
CA LEU A 131 -21.01 -10.48 -9.25
C LEU A 131 -19.88 -9.97 -8.36
N GLU A 132 -20.15 -8.93 -7.56
CA GLU A 132 -19.16 -8.42 -6.60
C GLU A 132 -18.82 -9.47 -5.53
N ILE A 133 -17.52 -9.73 -5.40
CA ILE A 133 -16.92 -10.58 -4.37
C ILE A 133 -16.03 -9.70 -3.49
N LYS A 134 -16.36 -9.62 -2.20
CA LYS A 134 -15.71 -8.74 -1.22
C LYS A 134 -14.84 -9.52 -0.24
N PRO A 135 -14.04 -8.85 0.62
CA PRO A 135 -13.30 -9.54 1.69
C PRO A 135 -14.21 -10.45 2.52
N GLY A 136 -13.77 -11.68 2.73
CA GLY A 136 -14.55 -12.73 3.41
C GLY A 136 -15.54 -13.50 2.52
N GLU A 137 -15.73 -13.11 1.26
CA GLU A 137 -16.67 -13.77 0.32
C GLU A 137 -15.99 -14.74 -0.67
N LEU A 138 -14.75 -15.16 -0.43
CA LEU A 138 -14.01 -16.01 -1.38
C LEU A 138 -14.78 -17.28 -1.78
N ALA A 139 -15.46 -17.92 -0.83
CA ALA A 139 -16.28 -19.11 -1.10
C ALA A 139 -17.45 -18.82 -2.05
N LYS A 140 -18.07 -17.63 -1.96
CA LYS A 140 -19.12 -17.16 -2.88
C LYS A 140 -18.54 -16.97 -4.28
N GLY A 141 -17.36 -16.37 -4.40
CA GLY A 141 -16.66 -16.19 -5.68
C GLY A 141 -16.31 -17.51 -6.35
N LEU A 142 -15.75 -18.46 -5.60
CA LEU A 142 -15.44 -19.80 -6.11
C LEU A 142 -16.69 -20.56 -6.57
N ALA A 143 -17.81 -20.40 -5.86
CA ALA A 143 -19.08 -21.02 -6.26
C ALA A 143 -19.65 -20.39 -7.54
N ALA A 144 -19.60 -19.08 -7.67
CA ALA A 144 -20.04 -18.36 -8.87
C ALA A 144 -19.22 -18.77 -10.10
N ILE A 145 -17.88 -18.77 -9.99
CA ILE A 145 -16.97 -19.25 -11.05
C ILE A 145 -17.32 -20.68 -11.47
N LYS A 146 -17.55 -21.57 -10.50
CA LYS A 146 -17.91 -22.97 -10.78
C LYS A 146 -19.23 -23.10 -11.55
N ASN A 147 -20.17 -22.17 -11.34
CA ASN A 147 -21.44 -22.14 -12.08
C ASN A 147 -21.31 -21.47 -13.46
N GLY A 148 -20.14 -20.93 -13.79
CA GLY A 148 -19.90 -20.21 -15.04
C GLY A 148 -20.29 -18.73 -15.00
N ASP A 149 -20.56 -18.19 -13.81
CA ASP A 149 -20.89 -16.78 -13.64
C ASP A 149 -19.62 -15.91 -13.69
N ASP A 150 -19.74 -14.71 -14.26
CA ASP A 150 -18.69 -13.69 -14.18
C ASP A 150 -18.70 -12.99 -12.82
N ILE A 151 -17.52 -12.65 -12.32
CA ILE A 151 -17.33 -12.04 -11.01
C ILE A 151 -16.49 -10.77 -11.13
N ASN A 152 -16.64 -9.88 -10.14
CA ASN A 152 -15.77 -8.72 -9.95
C ASN A 152 -15.29 -8.71 -8.49
N TYR A 153 -13.99 -8.91 -8.27
CA TYR A 153 -13.41 -8.80 -6.94
C TYR A 153 -13.15 -7.34 -6.54
N VAL A 154 -13.84 -6.90 -5.48
CA VAL A 154 -13.68 -5.56 -4.90
C VAL A 154 -12.99 -5.72 -3.55
N GLY A 155 -11.71 -5.34 -3.49
CA GLY A 155 -10.79 -5.68 -2.41
C GLY A 155 -10.77 -4.71 -1.24
N ALA A 156 -9.99 -5.06 -0.23
CA ALA A 156 -9.72 -4.25 0.96
C ALA A 156 -8.91 -2.98 0.64
N ALA A 157 -7.97 -3.07 -0.30
CA ALA A 157 -7.10 -1.97 -0.70
C ALA A 157 -7.70 -1.07 -1.80
N GLY A 158 -8.77 -1.54 -2.47
CA GLY A 158 -9.44 -0.84 -3.56
C GLY A 158 -10.16 -1.77 -4.52
N ASP A 159 -10.78 -1.18 -5.54
CA ASP A 159 -11.26 -1.87 -6.73
C ASP A 159 -10.06 -2.22 -7.64
N HIS A 160 -9.81 -3.51 -7.86
CA HIS A 160 -8.63 -4.00 -8.60
C HIS A 160 -8.89 -4.00 -10.11
N GLU A 161 -9.45 -2.92 -10.63
CA GLU A 161 -9.76 -2.78 -12.05
C GLU A 161 -8.47 -2.61 -12.85
N PHE A 162 -8.01 -3.69 -13.48
CA PHE A 162 -6.77 -3.71 -14.25
C PHE A 162 -6.96 -3.06 -15.61
N ASP A 163 -6.11 -2.10 -15.94
CA ASP A 163 -6.06 -1.47 -17.25
C ASP A 163 -5.40 -2.39 -18.31
N THR A 164 -5.22 -1.86 -19.52
CA THR A 164 -4.59 -2.58 -20.63
C THR A 164 -3.11 -2.89 -20.39
N ASN A 165 -2.43 -2.11 -19.54
CA ASN A 165 -1.02 -2.29 -19.19
C ASN A 165 -0.85 -3.28 -18.02
N GLY A 166 -1.92 -3.55 -17.27
CA GLY A 166 -1.90 -4.39 -16.08
C GLY A 166 -1.73 -3.58 -14.78
N ASP A 167 -2.01 -2.28 -14.83
CA ASP A 167 -2.00 -1.40 -13.67
C ASP A 167 -3.42 -1.29 -13.09
N VAL A 168 -3.52 -1.15 -11.78
CA VAL A 168 -4.77 -0.82 -11.07
C VAL A 168 -4.72 0.63 -10.60
N SER A 169 -5.87 1.30 -10.53
CA SER A 169 -5.94 2.65 -9.97
C SER A 169 -5.56 2.65 -8.50
N GLY A 170 -4.52 3.40 -8.15
CA GLY A 170 -4.03 3.52 -6.78
C GLY A 170 -4.52 4.81 -6.09
N THR A 171 -4.65 4.74 -4.77
CA THR A 171 -4.76 5.94 -3.92
C THR A 171 -3.54 6.08 -3.02
N PHE A 172 -3.17 7.32 -2.76
CA PHE A 172 -1.97 7.68 -2.04
C PHE A 172 -2.34 8.61 -0.89
N GLU A 173 -1.63 8.47 0.22
CA GLU A 173 -1.68 9.45 1.29
C GLU A 173 -0.52 10.42 1.20
N HIS A 174 -0.78 11.68 1.54
CA HIS A 174 0.23 12.59 2.06
C HIS A 174 0.24 12.42 3.58
N TRP A 175 1.40 12.10 4.13
CA TRP A 175 1.61 11.93 5.56
C TRP A 175 2.74 12.81 6.07
N HIS A 176 2.74 13.11 7.35
CA HIS A 176 3.80 13.89 8.01
C HIS A 176 4.25 13.27 9.33
N ILE A 177 5.38 13.75 9.83
CA ILE A 177 5.84 13.52 11.20
C ILE A 177 5.45 14.75 12.02
N LYS A 178 4.64 14.55 13.06
CA LYS A 178 4.21 15.59 13.98
C LYS A 178 4.25 15.08 15.41
N ASP A 179 4.93 15.82 16.29
CA ASP A 179 5.12 15.47 17.69
C ASP A 179 5.69 14.02 17.82
N GLY A 180 6.60 13.65 16.93
CA GLY A 180 7.21 12.32 16.86
C GLY A 180 6.28 11.20 16.39
N LYS A 181 5.14 11.51 15.76
CA LYS A 181 4.17 10.53 15.26
C LYS A 181 3.95 10.66 13.77
N LEU A 182 3.77 9.51 13.11
CA LEU A 182 3.34 9.44 11.72
C LEU A 182 1.83 9.67 11.64
N GLU A 183 1.41 10.72 10.95
CA GLU A 183 -0.01 11.01 10.76
C GLU A 183 -0.34 11.21 9.27
N THR A 184 -1.50 10.72 8.86
CA THR A 184 -2.04 11.01 7.52
C THR A 184 -2.63 12.42 7.50
N VAL A 185 -2.20 13.23 6.54
CA VAL A 185 -2.77 14.57 6.27
C VAL A 185 -3.99 14.44 5.37
N THR A 186 -3.87 13.73 4.25
CA THR A 186 -4.96 13.48 3.30
C THR A 186 -4.70 12.21 2.49
N VAL A 187 -5.76 11.60 1.96
CA VAL A 187 -5.70 10.53 0.95
C VAL A 187 -6.26 11.08 -0.37
N PHE A 188 -5.62 10.79 -1.48
CA PHE A 188 -5.99 11.30 -2.80
C PHE A 188 -5.75 10.26 -3.90
N ALA A 189 -6.48 10.39 -5.00
CA ALA A 189 -6.16 9.74 -6.27
C ALA A 189 -5.38 10.76 -7.14
N PRO A 190 -4.32 10.34 -7.85
CA PRO A 190 -3.54 11.21 -8.72
C PRO A 190 -4.27 11.61 -10.00
#